data_AF-I6U598-F1
#
_entry.id   AF-I6U598-F1
#
_cell.length_a   1.000
_cell.length_b   1.000
_cell.length_c   1.000
_cell.angle_alpha   90.00
_cell.angle_beta   90.00
_cell.angle_gamma   90.00
#
_symmetry.space_group_name_H-M   'P 1'
#
loop_
_entity.id
_entity.type
_entity.pdbx_description
1 polymer ?
#
loop_
_entity_poly.entity_id
_entity_poly.type
_entity_poly.pdbx_seq_one_letter_code
_entity_poly.pdbx_strand_id
1 'polypeptide(L)'
;MIEHLIATDVGNRGVSNFYLKLKHNNPNYFDNALSLIEKNKEKVLIVSAFPIPPLMIPETDGPPGALALALAIEEVGGKAIILTEDIVKDALKSFYKNIITEFPKDLNYSLLISIETPGRNKEGKYYSFSGLEVNVRPYDSLFIEGNKLGIPTIGIGDGGNEIGMGNLELSGKYYSVVKTTELIVAGVSNWGAYGLVAALSIMEGRNLLREFDEEEVVKALVNEGLIDGITKRRELSVDGIPLSFHKKFMELLNALIEIKIK
;
A
#
# COMPACT_ATOMS: atom_id res chain seq x y z
N MET A 1 -16.29 -8.22 -3.94
CA MET A 1 -16.13 -9.22 -2.85
C MET A 1 -14.78 -9.04 -2.16
N ILE A 2 -13.66 -9.18 -2.88
CA ILE A 2 -12.31 -8.91 -2.34
C ILE A 2 -12.22 -7.50 -1.74
N GLU A 3 -12.68 -6.49 -2.48
CA GLU A 3 -12.76 -5.09 -2.02
C GLU A 3 -13.51 -4.90 -0.67
N HIS A 4 -14.49 -5.73 -0.35
CA HIS A 4 -15.24 -5.64 0.89
C HIS A 4 -14.49 -6.33 2.03
N LEU A 5 -13.77 -7.42 1.72
CA LEU A 5 -12.97 -8.14 2.68
C LEU A 5 -11.77 -7.31 3.14
N ILE A 6 -11.04 -6.72 2.20
CA ILE A 6 -9.87 -5.88 2.51
C ILE A 6 -10.23 -4.60 3.26
N ALA A 7 -11.46 -4.10 3.12
CA ALA A 7 -11.97 -2.93 3.83
C ALA A 7 -12.47 -3.23 5.27
N THR A 8 -12.26 -4.45 5.79
CA THR A 8 -12.68 -4.82 7.15
C THR A 8 -11.92 -3.97 8.18
N ASP A 9 -12.64 -3.16 8.94
CA ASP A 9 -12.07 -2.24 9.92
C ASP A 9 -11.84 -2.91 11.29
N VAL A 10 -10.88 -3.85 11.33
CA VAL A 10 -10.56 -4.62 12.56
C VAL A 10 -9.98 -3.72 13.65
N GLY A 11 -9.19 -2.71 13.26
CA GLY A 11 -8.61 -1.72 14.17
C GLY A 11 -9.60 -0.66 14.67
N ASN A 12 -10.84 -0.64 14.15
CA ASN A 12 -11.86 0.35 14.44
C ASN A 12 -11.35 1.80 14.28
N ARG A 13 -10.61 2.04 13.20
CA ARG A 13 -9.95 3.33 12.89
C ARG A 13 -10.84 4.28 12.08
N GLY A 14 -12.03 3.84 11.68
CA GLY A 14 -12.97 4.63 10.88
C GLY A 14 -12.83 4.38 9.38
N VAL A 15 -12.02 3.40 8.98
CA VAL A 15 -11.86 2.93 7.60
C VAL A 15 -13.20 2.63 6.96
N SER A 16 -14.13 2.05 7.72
CA SER A 16 -15.48 1.72 7.21
C SER A 16 -16.18 2.94 6.60
N ASN A 17 -16.00 4.14 7.17
CA ASN A 17 -16.59 5.36 6.63
C ASN A 17 -15.92 5.80 5.32
N PHE A 18 -14.59 5.67 5.24
CA PHE A 18 -13.83 5.97 4.03
C PHE A 18 -14.20 5.01 2.89
N TYR A 19 -14.28 3.71 3.18
CA TYR A 19 -14.69 2.69 2.22
C TYR A 19 -16.10 2.95 1.69
N LEU A 20 -17.07 3.24 2.56
CA LEU A 20 -18.44 3.55 2.14
C LEU A 20 -18.50 4.83 1.28
N LYS A 21 -17.76 5.87 1.65
CA LYS A 21 -17.66 7.11 0.86
C LYS A 21 -17.02 6.86 -0.51
N LEU A 22 -15.91 6.13 -0.55
CA LEU A 22 -15.23 5.75 -1.80
C LEU A 22 -16.17 4.99 -2.72
N LYS A 23 -16.81 3.94 -2.20
CA LYS A 23 -17.71 3.07 -2.96
C LYS A 23 -18.96 3.80 -3.46
N HIS A 24 -19.46 4.77 -2.70
CA HIS A 24 -20.55 5.63 -3.16
C HIS A 24 -20.11 6.52 -4.34
N ASN A 25 -18.91 7.11 -4.26
CA ASN A 25 -18.43 8.06 -5.25
C ASN A 25 -17.86 7.40 -6.52
N ASN A 26 -17.25 6.23 -6.37
CA ASN A 26 -16.64 5.45 -7.44
C ASN A 26 -16.87 3.95 -7.18
N PRO A 27 -18.03 3.39 -7.56
CA PRO A 27 -18.38 2.01 -7.23
C PRO A 27 -17.49 0.95 -7.90
N ASN A 28 -16.77 1.31 -8.96
CA ASN A 28 -15.90 0.42 -9.73
C ASN A 28 -14.41 0.67 -9.45
N TYR A 29 -14.06 1.42 -8.39
CA TYR A 29 -12.68 1.82 -8.08
C TYR A 29 -11.70 0.64 -8.09
N PHE A 30 -12.13 -0.50 -7.56
CA PHE A 30 -11.30 -1.68 -7.40
C PHE A 30 -11.01 -2.36 -8.75
N ASP A 31 -12.05 -2.55 -9.57
CA ASP A 31 -11.91 -3.13 -10.92
C ASP A 31 -11.12 -2.19 -11.85
N ASN A 32 -11.30 -0.88 -11.70
CA ASN A 32 -10.50 0.11 -12.43
C ASN A 32 -9.03 0.04 -12.03
N ALA A 33 -8.71 -0.04 -10.74
CA ALA A 33 -7.33 -0.17 -10.25
C ALA A 33 -6.68 -1.46 -10.78
N LEU A 34 -7.41 -2.57 -10.80
CA LEU A 34 -6.94 -3.82 -11.39
C LEU A 34 -6.65 -3.65 -12.90
N SER A 35 -7.56 -3.00 -13.64
CA SER A 35 -7.37 -2.73 -15.07
C SER A 35 -6.18 -1.82 -15.35
N LEU A 36 -5.91 -0.85 -14.46
CA LEU A 36 -4.71 -0.02 -14.56
C LEU A 36 -3.43 -0.86 -14.42
N ILE A 37 -3.38 -1.80 -13.48
CA ILE A 37 -2.24 -2.70 -13.33
C ILE A 37 -2.06 -3.56 -14.59
N GLU A 38 -3.11 -4.21 -15.06
CA GLU A 38 -3.07 -5.09 -16.23
C GLU A 38 -2.54 -4.37 -17.48
N LYS A 39 -3.07 -3.17 -17.76
CA LYS A 39 -2.73 -2.38 -18.95
C LYS A 39 -1.38 -1.68 -18.88
N ASN A 40 -0.84 -1.47 -17.68
CA ASN A 40 0.32 -0.62 -17.45
C ASN A 40 1.43 -1.31 -16.64
N LYS A 41 1.54 -2.64 -16.73
CA LYS A 41 2.56 -3.43 -16.02
C LYS A 41 3.99 -3.38 -16.59
N GLU A 42 4.20 -2.68 -17.71
CA GLU A 42 5.49 -2.60 -18.43
C GLU A 42 6.66 -2.13 -17.54
N LYS A 43 6.42 -1.11 -16.71
CA LYS A 43 7.39 -0.56 -15.75
C LYS A 43 6.67 0.21 -14.63
N VAL A 44 6.39 -0.49 -13.53
CA VAL A 44 5.65 0.02 -12.37
C VAL A 44 6.61 0.51 -11.28
N LEU A 45 6.38 1.71 -10.76
CA LEU A 45 7.01 2.18 -9.52
C LEU A 45 6.03 1.99 -8.36
N ILE A 46 6.45 1.25 -7.34
CA ILE A 46 5.70 1.07 -6.10
C ILE A 46 6.42 1.83 -5.00
N VAL A 47 5.74 2.72 -4.30
CA VAL A 47 6.28 3.54 -3.23
C VAL A 47 5.64 3.10 -1.91
N SER A 48 6.47 2.81 -0.92
CA SER A 48 6.00 2.49 0.43
C SER A 48 7.04 2.90 1.46
N ALA A 49 6.69 3.88 2.30
CA ALA A 49 7.54 4.39 3.36
C ALA A 49 6.72 5.33 4.26
N PHE A 50 6.37 4.87 5.45
CA PHE A 50 5.68 5.70 6.44
C PHE A 50 6.47 5.74 7.76
N PRO A 51 7.28 6.80 7.99
CA PRO A 51 7.97 6.97 9.26
C PRO A 51 7.03 7.45 10.37
N ILE A 52 7.11 6.80 11.54
CA ILE A 52 6.19 7.05 12.66
C ILE A 52 6.79 8.00 13.71
N PRO A 53 6.17 9.16 13.96
CA PRO A 53 6.61 10.08 15.00
C PRO A 53 6.42 9.52 16.42
N PRO A 54 7.28 9.90 17.39
CA PRO A 54 8.42 10.81 17.24
C PRO A 54 9.71 10.12 16.76
N LEU A 55 9.71 8.79 16.65
CA LEU A 55 10.91 8.00 16.34
C LEU A 55 11.37 8.16 14.88
N MET A 56 10.45 8.50 13.98
CA MET A 56 10.64 8.57 12.53
C MET A 56 11.21 7.26 11.95
N ILE A 57 10.82 6.14 12.55
CA ILE A 57 11.14 4.81 12.05
C ILE A 57 9.99 4.35 11.17
N PRO A 58 10.24 3.83 9.96
CA PRO A 58 9.22 3.24 9.10
C PRO A 58 8.44 2.14 9.79
N GLU A 59 7.15 2.07 9.49
CA GLU A 59 6.26 1.05 10.05
C GLU A 59 6.20 -0.26 9.25
N THR A 60 5.53 -1.25 9.82
CA THR A 60 5.31 -2.58 9.23
C THR A 60 4.11 -2.64 8.27
N ASP A 61 3.25 -1.61 8.23
CA ASP A 61 2.22 -1.49 7.19
C ASP A 61 2.76 -0.79 5.95
N GLY A 62 2.45 -1.33 4.77
CA GLY A 62 2.95 -0.89 3.48
C GLY A 62 4.00 -1.81 2.84
N PRO A 63 5.19 -2.00 3.45
CA PRO A 63 6.28 -2.75 2.80
C PRO A 63 5.93 -4.19 2.42
N PRO A 64 5.22 -4.99 3.25
CA PRO A 64 4.74 -6.31 2.84
C PRO A 64 3.81 -6.28 1.62
N GLY A 65 2.87 -5.34 1.57
CA GLY A 65 1.98 -5.13 0.43
C GLY A 65 2.73 -4.74 -0.84
N ALA A 66 3.72 -3.85 -0.72
CA ALA A 66 4.58 -3.46 -1.83
C ALA A 66 5.39 -4.63 -2.39
N LEU A 67 5.93 -5.48 -1.52
CA LEU A 67 6.64 -6.69 -1.93
C LEU A 67 5.70 -7.68 -2.65
N ALA A 68 4.54 -7.99 -2.06
CA ALA A 68 3.57 -8.91 -2.66
C ALA A 68 3.14 -8.46 -4.06
N LEU A 69 2.82 -7.17 -4.21
CA LEU A 69 2.39 -6.62 -5.48
C LEU A 69 3.52 -6.56 -6.51
N ALA A 70 4.74 -6.25 -6.10
CA ALA A 70 5.91 -6.27 -6.98
C ALA A 70 6.17 -7.68 -7.55
N LEU A 71 6.16 -8.70 -6.68
CA LEU A 71 6.33 -10.11 -7.07
C LEU A 71 5.23 -10.54 -8.05
N ALA A 72 3.98 -10.21 -7.75
CA ALA A 72 2.84 -10.54 -8.60
C ALA A 72 2.93 -9.87 -9.98
N ILE A 73 3.33 -8.60 -10.04
CA ILE A 73 3.51 -7.87 -11.31
C ILE A 73 4.61 -8.52 -12.17
N GLU A 74 5.75 -8.87 -11.59
CA GLU A 74 6.82 -9.57 -12.32
C GLU A 74 6.35 -10.95 -12.80
N GLU A 75 5.62 -11.66 -11.95
CA GLU A 75 5.10 -12.98 -12.25
C GLU A 75 4.11 -12.95 -13.43
N VAL A 76 3.33 -11.88 -13.63
CA VAL A 76 2.44 -11.67 -14.81
C VAL A 76 3.11 -11.00 -16.00
N GLY A 77 4.44 -11.02 -16.04
CA GLY A 77 5.26 -10.55 -17.16
C GLY A 77 5.54 -9.04 -17.17
N GLY A 78 5.17 -8.33 -16.10
CA GLY A 78 5.49 -6.92 -15.92
C GLY A 78 6.89 -6.70 -15.32
N LYS A 79 7.16 -5.45 -14.96
CA LYS A 79 8.36 -5.07 -14.19
C LYS A 79 7.95 -4.14 -13.07
N ALA A 80 8.38 -4.44 -11.85
CA ALA A 80 8.13 -3.59 -10.69
C ALA A 80 9.45 -3.08 -10.09
N ILE A 81 9.43 -1.86 -9.57
CA ILE A 81 10.53 -1.27 -8.81
C ILE A 81 9.93 -0.73 -7.52
N ILE A 82 10.49 -1.10 -6.37
CA ILE A 82 10.07 -0.55 -5.07
C ILE A 82 10.96 0.64 -4.75
N LEU A 83 10.37 1.80 -4.46
CA LEU A 83 11.04 2.97 -3.90
C LEU A 83 10.66 3.12 -2.43
N THR A 84 11.67 3.11 -1.55
CA THR A 84 11.46 3.16 -0.10
C THR A 84 12.66 3.83 0.62
N GLU A 85 12.76 3.69 1.94
CA GLU A 85 13.89 4.10 2.76
C GLU A 85 14.94 2.98 2.89
N ASP A 86 16.18 3.34 3.24
CA ASP A 86 17.31 2.40 3.29
C ASP A 86 17.05 1.22 4.25
N ILE A 87 16.49 1.49 5.44
CA ILE A 87 16.18 0.44 6.41
C ILE A 87 15.12 -0.56 5.91
N VAL A 88 14.14 -0.09 5.13
CA VAL A 88 13.11 -0.95 4.52
C VAL A 88 13.71 -1.76 3.38
N LYS A 89 14.57 -1.13 2.56
CA LYS A 89 15.32 -1.85 1.52
C LYS A 89 16.20 -2.94 2.12
N ASP A 90 16.88 -2.67 3.23
CA ASP A 90 17.73 -3.64 3.89
C ASP A 90 16.94 -4.85 4.40
N ALA A 91 15.70 -4.65 4.86
CA ALA A 91 14.81 -5.72 5.26
C ALA A 91 14.29 -6.55 4.08
N LEU A 92 14.04 -5.92 2.94
CA LEU A 92 13.36 -6.55 1.81
C LEU A 92 14.31 -7.11 0.73
N LYS A 93 15.59 -6.72 0.73
CA LYS A 93 16.55 -7.09 -0.34
C LYS A 93 16.77 -8.59 -0.54
N SER A 94 16.51 -9.41 0.49
CA SER A 94 16.56 -10.88 0.37
C SER A 94 15.36 -11.47 -0.37
N PHE A 95 14.22 -10.76 -0.36
CA PHE A 95 12.98 -11.18 -1.03
C PHE A 95 12.88 -10.61 -2.44
N TYR A 96 13.40 -9.40 -2.66
CA TYR A 96 13.25 -8.70 -3.92
C TYR A 96 14.46 -7.81 -4.25
N LYS A 97 14.96 -7.96 -5.49
CA LYS A 97 16.19 -7.28 -5.93
C LYS A 97 15.99 -5.85 -6.43
N ASN A 98 14.81 -5.54 -6.98
CA ASN A 98 14.54 -4.27 -7.66
C ASN A 98 14.03 -3.22 -6.67
N ILE A 99 14.85 -2.91 -5.65
CA ILE A 99 14.54 -1.91 -4.61
C ILE A 99 15.54 -0.76 -4.69
N ILE A 100 15.00 0.45 -4.86
CA ILE A 100 15.74 1.71 -4.91
C ILE A 100 15.38 2.58 -3.71
N THR A 101 16.31 3.43 -3.31
CA THR A 101 16.13 4.42 -2.24
C THR A 101 16.36 5.84 -2.75
N GLU A 102 17.01 5.98 -3.91
CA GLU A 102 17.12 7.26 -4.60
C GLU A 102 15.89 7.55 -5.45
N PHE A 103 15.47 8.81 -5.46
CA PHE A 103 14.38 9.24 -6.33
C PHE A 103 14.82 9.08 -7.80
N PRO A 104 13.95 8.57 -8.68
CA PRO A 104 14.26 8.51 -10.10
C PRO A 104 14.45 9.92 -10.65
N LYS A 105 15.43 10.10 -11.55
CA LYS A 105 15.72 11.40 -12.17
C LYS A 105 14.59 11.88 -13.08
N ASP A 106 13.89 10.93 -13.68
CA ASP A 106 12.79 11.12 -14.61
C ASP A 106 11.67 10.13 -14.28
N LEU A 107 10.42 10.54 -14.48
CA LEU A 107 9.24 9.77 -14.16
C LEU A 107 8.82 8.83 -15.30
N ASN A 108 9.78 8.14 -15.92
CA ASN A 108 9.52 7.21 -17.01
C ASN A 108 9.02 5.85 -16.48
N TYR A 109 7.76 5.83 -16.05
CA TYR A 109 7.04 4.66 -15.55
C TYR A 109 5.67 4.58 -16.21
N SER A 110 5.16 3.37 -16.43
CA SER A 110 3.81 3.16 -16.97
C SER A 110 2.72 3.27 -15.91
N LEU A 111 3.07 3.06 -14.63
CA LEU A 111 2.16 3.11 -13.49
C LEU A 111 2.92 3.47 -12.22
N LEU A 112 2.32 4.32 -11.37
CA LEU A 112 2.81 4.59 -10.02
C LEU A 112 1.81 4.04 -9.01
N ILE A 113 2.28 3.37 -7.97
CA ILE A 113 1.45 2.82 -6.90
C ILE A 113 2.01 3.28 -5.56
N SER A 114 1.19 3.90 -4.72
CA SER A 114 1.53 4.21 -3.34
C SER A 114 0.85 3.20 -2.42
N ILE A 115 1.58 2.68 -1.43
CA ILE A 115 1.05 1.79 -0.40
C ILE A 115 1.58 2.29 0.94
N GLU A 116 0.70 2.82 1.79
CA GLU A 116 1.07 3.38 3.09
C GLU A 116 2.24 4.37 2.97
N THR A 117 1.98 5.51 2.32
CA THR A 117 2.98 6.56 2.13
C THR A 117 2.34 7.90 2.43
N PRO A 118 2.92 8.73 3.31
CA PRO A 118 2.33 10.01 3.69
C PRO A 118 2.11 10.93 2.49
N GLY A 119 0.91 11.51 2.41
CA GLY A 119 0.58 12.55 1.45
C GLY A 119 0.45 13.90 2.13
N ARG A 120 0.93 14.97 1.48
CA ARG A 120 0.83 16.31 2.07
C ARG A 120 -0.62 16.75 2.26
N ASN A 121 -0.88 17.45 3.34
CA ASN A 121 -2.13 18.17 3.56
C ASN A 121 -2.18 19.47 2.73
N LYS A 122 -3.26 20.24 2.88
CA LYS A 122 -3.47 21.52 2.18
C LYS A 122 -2.37 22.59 2.42
N GLU A 123 -1.61 22.46 3.51
CA GLU A 123 -0.51 23.37 3.90
C GLU A 123 0.86 22.84 3.44
N GLY A 124 0.89 21.72 2.72
CA GLY A 124 2.15 21.09 2.27
C GLY A 124 2.89 20.33 3.37
N LYS A 125 2.20 19.97 4.47
CA LYS A 125 2.75 19.28 5.63
C LYS A 125 2.24 17.84 5.73
N TYR A 126 3.00 16.98 6.39
CA TYR A 126 2.62 15.58 6.64
C TYR A 126 2.35 15.39 8.12
N TYR A 127 1.30 14.65 8.47
CA TYR A 127 0.94 14.41 9.87
C TYR A 127 0.55 12.96 10.10
N SER A 128 0.83 12.48 11.31
CA SER A 128 0.25 11.26 11.84
C SER A 128 -1.03 11.60 12.63
N PHE A 129 -1.90 10.61 12.82
CA PHE A 129 -3.08 10.76 13.68
C PHE A 129 -2.76 10.91 15.17
N SER A 130 -1.49 10.74 15.58
CA SER A 130 -1.02 11.12 16.91
C SER A 130 -0.90 12.63 17.13
N GLY A 131 -1.13 13.43 16.08
CA GLY A 131 -1.08 14.89 16.14
C GLY A 131 0.27 15.50 15.77
N LEU A 132 1.29 14.65 15.58
CA LEU A 132 2.67 15.04 15.30
C LEU A 132 2.93 15.12 13.79
N GLU A 133 3.71 16.13 13.40
CA GLU A 133 4.23 16.27 12.03
C GLU A 133 5.15 15.08 11.72
N VAL A 134 5.03 14.54 10.50
CA VAL A 134 5.85 13.45 9.99
C VAL A 134 6.96 14.05 9.13
N ASN A 135 8.22 13.82 9.50
CA ASN A 135 9.35 14.21 8.66
C ASN A 135 9.66 13.07 7.69
N VAL A 136 9.19 13.21 6.47
CA VAL A 136 9.35 12.22 5.40
C VAL A 136 9.84 12.90 4.13
N ARG A 137 10.53 12.12 3.29
CA ARG A 137 10.89 12.57 1.94
C ARG A 137 9.60 12.81 1.14
N PRO A 138 9.60 13.76 0.17
CA PRO A 138 8.39 14.14 -0.54
C PRO A 138 8.01 13.12 -1.62
N TYR A 139 7.78 11.87 -1.24
CA TYR A 139 7.37 10.80 -2.15
C TYR A 139 6.10 11.15 -2.94
N ASP A 140 5.20 11.90 -2.32
CA ASP A 140 3.97 12.39 -2.92
C ASP A 140 4.17 13.33 -4.12
N SER A 141 5.35 13.96 -4.25
CA SER A 141 5.65 14.80 -5.41
C SER A 141 5.68 13.98 -6.70
N LEU A 142 6.10 12.71 -6.63
CA LEU A 142 6.09 11.78 -7.75
C LEU A 142 4.67 11.57 -8.27
N PHE A 143 3.68 11.47 -7.38
CA PHE A 143 2.28 11.27 -7.76
C PHE A 143 1.64 12.54 -8.29
N ILE A 144 1.97 13.69 -7.70
CA ILE A 144 1.53 15.00 -8.21
C ILE A 144 2.09 15.24 -9.62
N GLU A 145 3.37 14.95 -9.84
CA GLU A 145 4.01 15.08 -11.15
C GLU A 145 3.49 14.04 -12.15
N GLY A 146 3.35 12.78 -11.72
CA GLY A 146 2.81 11.70 -12.55
C GLY A 146 1.42 12.01 -13.08
N ASN A 147 0.53 12.51 -12.23
CA ASN A 147 -0.81 12.94 -12.65
C ASN A 147 -0.75 14.10 -13.67
N LYS A 148 0.18 15.05 -13.53
CA LYS A 148 0.36 16.13 -14.53
C LYS A 148 0.86 15.61 -15.87
N LEU A 149 1.68 14.57 -15.86
CA LEU A 149 2.21 13.90 -17.05
C LEU A 149 1.23 12.88 -17.66
N GLY A 150 0.08 12.64 -17.02
CA GLY A 150 -0.91 11.65 -17.46
C GLY A 150 -0.51 10.20 -17.18
N ILE A 151 0.45 9.97 -16.28
CA ILE A 151 0.82 8.63 -15.83
C ILE A 151 -0.27 8.12 -14.88
N PRO A 152 -0.86 6.95 -15.11
CA PRO A 152 -1.82 6.36 -14.19
C PRO A 152 -1.23 6.17 -12.79
N THR A 153 -2.01 6.44 -11.76
CA THR A 153 -1.59 6.29 -10.37
C THR A 153 -2.62 5.56 -9.52
N ILE A 154 -2.15 4.70 -8.61
CA ILE A 154 -2.98 4.02 -7.61
C ILE A 154 -2.49 4.42 -6.22
N GLY A 155 -3.40 4.78 -5.33
CA GLY A 155 -3.11 4.97 -3.91
C GLY A 155 -3.77 3.87 -3.09
N ILE A 156 -3.07 3.37 -2.06
CA ILE A 156 -3.60 2.45 -1.07
C ILE A 156 -3.30 3.05 0.31
N GLY A 157 -4.35 3.23 1.11
CA GLY A 157 -4.28 3.81 2.45
C GLY A 157 -5.42 3.33 3.35
N ASP A 158 -5.30 3.61 4.65
CA ASP A 158 -6.28 3.24 5.66
C ASP A 158 -6.64 4.38 6.64
N GLY A 159 -5.78 5.38 6.81
CA GLY A 159 -5.93 6.47 7.78
C GLY A 159 -6.51 7.75 7.21
N GLY A 160 -6.27 8.06 5.94
CA GLY A 160 -6.71 9.30 5.27
C GLY A 160 -5.61 10.35 5.07
N ASN A 161 -4.40 10.11 5.60
CA ASN A 161 -3.21 10.97 5.53
C ASN A 161 -2.19 10.49 4.49
N GLU A 162 -2.52 9.47 3.72
CA GLU A 162 -1.68 8.83 2.71
C GLU A 162 -1.92 9.41 1.31
N ILE A 163 -0.98 9.14 0.40
CA ILE A 163 -1.14 9.46 -1.02
C ILE A 163 -2.36 8.74 -1.59
N GLY A 164 -3.21 9.49 -2.31
CA GLY A 164 -4.45 8.99 -2.90
C GLY A 164 -5.69 9.31 -2.08
N MET A 165 -5.56 9.48 -0.75
CA MET A 165 -6.68 9.81 0.13
C MET A 165 -7.33 11.18 -0.18
N GLY A 166 -6.66 12.04 -0.96
CA GLY A 166 -7.25 13.24 -1.52
C GLY A 166 -8.47 12.99 -2.41
N ASN A 167 -8.65 11.77 -2.95
CA ASN A 167 -9.84 11.38 -3.73
C ASN A 167 -11.12 11.40 -2.89
N LEU A 168 -11.00 11.30 -1.55
CA LEU A 168 -12.13 11.35 -0.63
C LEU A 168 -12.52 12.78 -0.22
N GLU A 169 -11.72 13.79 -0.56
CA GLU A 169 -11.98 15.20 -0.24
C GLU A 169 -12.32 15.40 1.25
N LEU A 170 -11.54 14.77 2.13
CA LEU A 170 -11.69 14.86 3.57
C LEU A 170 -11.23 16.24 4.07
N SER A 171 -11.91 16.75 5.10
CA SER A 171 -11.59 18.05 5.72
C SER A 171 -10.87 17.85 7.05
N GLY A 172 -9.71 18.47 7.20
CA GLY A 172 -8.92 18.38 8.42
C GLY A 172 -7.44 18.62 8.16
N LYS A 173 -6.68 18.90 9.22
CA LYS A 173 -5.24 19.15 9.10
C LYS A 173 -4.42 17.89 8.85
N TYR A 174 -4.95 16.72 9.20
CA TYR A 174 -4.27 15.43 9.06
C TYR A 174 -4.42 14.83 7.68
N TYR A 175 -5.52 15.13 7.00
CA TYR A 175 -5.85 14.45 5.75
C TYR A 175 -5.00 14.96 4.59
N SER A 176 -4.56 14.00 3.79
CA SER A 176 -3.84 14.24 2.55
C SER A 176 -4.77 14.85 1.51
N VAL A 177 -4.23 15.78 0.71
CA VAL A 177 -4.93 16.34 -0.45
C VAL A 177 -4.42 15.75 -1.77
N VAL A 178 -3.48 14.81 -1.70
CA VAL A 178 -2.84 14.20 -2.87
C VAL A 178 -3.81 13.18 -3.47
N LYS A 179 -4.22 13.43 -4.71
CA LYS A 179 -5.12 12.56 -5.48
C LYS A 179 -4.35 11.52 -6.29
N THR A 180 -4.98 10.40 -6.59
CA THR A 180 -4.49 9.36 -7.52
C THR A 180 -5.57 9.04 -8.55
N THR A 181 -5.23 8.36 -9.65
CA THR A 181 -6.21 7.92 -10.65
C THR A 181 -7.24 7.00 -10.01
N GLU A 182 -6.78 6.00 -9.25
CA GLU A 182 -7.64 5.16 -8.43
C GLU A 182 -7.14 5.12 -6.98
N LEU A 183 -8.07 4.97 -6.04
CA LEU A 183 -7.78 4.84 -4.61
C LEU A 183 -8.35 3.51 -4.14
N ILE A 184 -7.56 2.73 -3.41
CA ILE A 184 -8.02 1.60 -2.60
C ILE A 184 -8.00 2.03 -1.14
N VAL A 185 -9.14 1.89 -0.46
CA VAL A 185 -9.22 2.00 1.00
C VAL A 185 -9.25 0.60 1.59
N ALA A 186 -8.37 0.32 2.54
CA ALA A 186 -8.30 -0.98 3.21
C ALA A 186 -8.27 -0.81 4.74
N GLY A 187 -8.56 -1.88 5.47
CA GLY A 187 -8.47 -1.92 6.94
C GLY A 187 -7.04 -1.88 7.46
N VAL A 188 -6.11 -2.31 6.61
CA VAL A 188 -4.64 -2.27 6.70
C VAL A 188 -4.15 -2.13 5.25
N SER A 189 -3.23 -1.22 4.95
CA SER A 189 -2.79 -0.97 3.57
C SER A 189 -2.18 -2.19 2.88
N ASN A 190 -1.47 -3.04 3.62
CA ASN A 190 -1.00 -4.35 3.15
C ASN A 190 -2.15 -5.20 2.58
N TRP A 191 -3.31 -5.23 3.25
CA TRP A 191 -4.48 -5.98 2.78
C TRP A 191 -5.04 -5.41 1.48
N GLY A 192 -4.96 -4.08 1.30
CA GLY A 192 -5.31 -3.43 0.05
C GLY A 192 -4.51 -3.97 -1.13
N ALA A 193 -3.19 -4.08 -0.95
CA ALA A 193 -2.29 -4.65 -1.94
C ALA A 193 -2.54 -6.14 -2.18
N TYR A 194 -2.71 -6.93 -1.12
CA TYR A 194 -3.04 -8.37 -1.24
C TYR A 194 -4.36 -8.58 -1.97
N GLY A 195 -5.35 -7.69 -1.76
CA GLY A 195 -6.59 -7.71 -2.50
C GLY A 195 -6.38 -7.57 -4.01
N LEU A 196 -5.56 -6.60 -4.43
CA LEU A 196 -5.24 -6.42 -5.85
C LEU A 196 -4.50 -7.64 -6.42
N VAL A 197 -3.56 -8.24 -5.67
CA VAL A 197 -2.89 -9.47 -6.10
C VAL A 197 -3.87 -10.65 -6.18
N ALA A 198 -4.80 -10.77 -5.24
CA ALA A 198 -5.83 -11.80 -5.26
C ALA A 198 -6.76 -11.65 -6.47
N ALA A 199 -7.13 -10.41 -6.83
CA ALA A 199 -7.94 -10.15 -8.00
C ALA A 199 -7.18 -10.44 -9.30
N LEU A 200 -5.90 -10.06 -9.37
CA LEU A 200 -5.00 -10.40 -10.48
C LEU A 200 -4.84 -11.92 -10.61
N SER A 201 -4.76 -12.63 -9.50
CA SER A 201 -4.68 -14.10 -9.47
C SER A 201 -5.89 -14.76 -10.13
N ILE A 202 -7.09 -14.26 -9.81
CA ILE A 202 -8.34 -14.77 -10.40
C ILE A 202 -8.37 -14.47 -11.90
N MET A 203 -7.97 -13.26 -12.30
CA MET A 203 -7.93 -12.84 -13.71
C MET A 203 -6.96 -13.69 -14.53
N GLU A 204 -5.81 -14.03 -13.97
CA GLU A 204 -4.75 -14.82 -14.62
C GLU A 204 -4.97 -16.33 -14.50
N GLY A 205 -5.99 -16.77 -13.75
CA GLY A 205 -6.29 -18.19 -13.54
C GLY A 205 -5.21 -18.93 -12.74
N ARG A 206 -4.43 -18.22 -11.90
CA ARG A 206 -3.36 -18.79 -11.07
C ARG A 206 -3.19 -18.00 -9.77
N ASN A 207 -2.86 -18.68 -8.68
CA ASN A 207 -2.74 -18.04 -7.37
C ASN A 207 -1.35 -17.40 -7.18
N LEU A 208 -1.27 -16.08 -7.33
CA LEU A 208 -0.05 -15.27 -7.19
C LEU A 208 0.31 -14.94 -5.73
N LEU A 209 -0.58 -15.23 -4.77
CA LEU A 209 -0.30 -15.07 -3.33
C LEU A 209 0.14 -16.37 -2.66
N ARG A 210 0.14 -17.50 -3.38
CA ARG A 210 0.29 -18.84 -2.80
C ARG A 210 1.57 -19.00 -1.97
N GLU A 211 2.68 -18.48 -2.47
CA GLU A 211 4.01 -18.61 -1.86
C GLU A 211 4.42 -17.36 -1.08
N PHE A 212 3.52 -16.37 -0.92
CA PHE A 212 3.82 -15.16 -0.17
C PHE A 212 3.59 -15.37 1.32
N ASP A 213 4.67 -15.35 2.11
CA ASP A 213 4.63 -15.46 3.57
C ASP A 213 4.81 -14.09 4.24
N GLU A 214 3.69 -13.47 4.63
CA GLU A 214 3.68 -12.20 5.36
C GLU A 214 4.43 -12.29 6.70
N GLU A 215 4.42 -13.45 7.36
CA GLU A 215 5.06 -13.63 8.66
C GLU A 215 6.59 -13.54 8.52
N GLU A 216 7.17 -14.13 7.48
CA GLU A 216 8.60 -14.01 7.20
C GLU A 216 9.02 -12.58 6.84
N VAL A 217 8.19 -11.89 6.06
CA VAL A 217 8.47 -10.50 5.65
C VAL A 217 8.42 -9.56 6.85
N VAL A 218 7.39 -9.66 7.69
CA VAL A 218 7.29 -8.81 8.90
C VAL A 218 8.39 -9.12 9.91
N LYS A 219 8.80 -10.39 10.05
CA LYS A 219 9.98 -10.73 10.87
C LYS A 219 11.24 -10.04 10.36
N ALA A 220 11.47 -10.03 9.05
CA ALA A 220 12.62 -9.34 8.47
C ALA A 220 12.58 -7.83 8.74
N LEU A 221 11.41 -7.20 8.59
CA LEU A 221 11.22 -5.77 8.88
C LEU A 221 11.52 -5.45 10.35
N VAL A 222 10.96 -6.22 11.28
CA VAL A 222 11.17 -6.02 12.73
C VAL A 222 12.63 -6.27 13.13
N ASN A 223 13.30 -7.25 12.49
CA ASN A 223 14.72 -7.52 12.72
C ASN A 223 15.63 -6.37 12.28
N GLU A 224 15.33 -5.71 11.17
CA GLU A 224 16.02 -4.49 10.74
C GLU A 224 15.64 -3.26 11.60
N GLY A 225 14.54 -3.36 12.34
CA GLY A 225 14.19 -2.42 13.39
C GLY A 225 12.95 -1.57 13.13
N LEU A 226 12.18 -1.91 12.09
CA LEU A 226 10.86 -1.32 11.84
C LEU A 226 9.90 -1.62 12.99
N ILE A 227 8.87 -0.78 13.12
CA ILE A 227 7.94 -0.79 14.24
C ILE A 227 6.50 -0.97 13.79
N ASP A 228 5.66 -1.42 14.70
CA ASP A 228 4.23 -1.31 14.53
C ASP A 228 3.80 0.17 14.62
N GLY A 229 3.00 0.66 13.66
CA GLY A 229 2.59 2.07 13.59
C GLY A 229 1.74 2.56 14.74
N ILE A 230 0.95 1.67 15.34
CA ILE A 230 0.02 1.98 16.42
C ILE A 230 0.71 1.84 17.77
N THR A 231 1.40 0.73 17.99
CA THR A 231 2.03 0.47 19.30
C THR A 231 3.39 1.13 19.43
N LYS A 232 4.01 1.52 18.31
CA LYS A 232 5.34 2.15 18.20
C LYS A 232 6.46 1.28 18.76
N ARG A 233 6.24 -0.04 18.80
CA ARG A 233 7.20 -1.02 19.30
C ARG A 233 7.68 -1.91 18.16
N ARG A 234 8.89 -2.46 18.34
CA ARG A 234 9.41 -3.54 17.52
C ARG A 234 8.74 -4.84 17.93
N GLU A 235 7.61 -5.15 17.31
CA GLU A 235 6.85 -6.35 17.61
C GLU A 235 6.24 -6.93 16.33
N LEU A 236 5.90 -8.22 16.38
CA LEU A 236 5.37 -8.97 15.26
C LEU A 236 3.88 -8.69 15.07
N SER A 237 3.58 -7.45 14.68
CA SER A 237 2.25 -6.95 14.35
C SER A 237 2.32 -5.86 13.28
N VAL A 238 1.16 -5.58 12.70
CA VAL A 238 0.92 -4.47 11.77
C VAL A 238 -0.35 -3.78 12.26
N ASP A 239 -0.34 -2.45 12.37
CA ASP A 239 -1.47 -1.66 12.89
C ASP A 239 -2.02 -2.08 14.27
N GLY A 240 -1.16 -2.57 15.16
CA GLY A 240 -1.55 -3.12 16.45
C GLY A 240 -2.30 -4.45 16.37
N ILE A 241 -2.38 -5.05 15.18
CA ILE A 241 -3.02 -6.34 14.93
C ILE A 241 -1.93 -7.43 14.90
N PRO A 242 -2.02 -8.47 15.75
CA PRO A 242 -1.02 -9.53 15.81
C PRO A 242 -0.91 -10.30 14.49
N LEU A 243 0.30 -10.73 14.10
CA LEU A 243 0.52 -11.51 12.88
C LEU A 243 -0.35 -12.78 12.75
N SER A 244 -0.78 -13.38 13.86
CA SER A 244 -1.68 -14.53 13.83
C SER A 244 -3.05 -14.22 13.21
N PHE A 245 -3.50 -12.96 13.26
CA PHE A 245 -4.69 -12.50 12.57
C PHE A 245 -4.43 -12.29 11.08
N HIS A 246 -3.32 -11.61 10.75
CA HIS A 246 -2.86 -11.39 9.37
C HIS A 246 -2.73 -12.71 8.60
N LYS A 247 -2.16 -13.74 9.23
CA LYS A 247 -2.07 -15.09 8.67
C LYS A 247 -3.44 -15.67 8.31
N LYS A 248 -4.43 -15.55 9.20
CA LYS A 248 -5.81 -16.03 8.92
C LYS A 248 -6.47 -15.23 7.81
N PHE A 249 -6.19 -13.94 7.73
CA PHE A 249 -6.66 -13.09 6.65
C PHE A 249 -6.08 -13.55 5.29
N MET A 250 -4.78 -13.84 5.25
CA MET A 250 -4.10 -14.40 4.08
C MET A 250 -4.60 -15.80 3.70
N GLU A 251 -4.88 -16.67 4.66
CA GLU A 251 -5.51 -17.98 4.42
C GLU A 251 -6.90 -17.83 3.80
N LEU A 252 -7.71 -16.88 4.28
CA LEU A 252 -9.02 -16.57 3.72
C LEU A 252 -8.92 -16.04 2.28
N LEU A 253 -8.00 -15.12 2.00
CA LEU A 253 -7.77 -14.62 0.65
C LEU A 253 -7.32 -15.74 -0.30
N ASN A 254 -6.38 -16.59 0.12
CA ASN A 254 -5.96 -17.75 -0.66
C ASN A 254 -7.13 -18.70 -0.96
N ALA A 255 -7.92 -19.06 0.05
CA ALA A 255 -9.10 -19.90 -0.15
C ALA A 255 -10.10 -19.27 -1.14
N LEU A 256 -10.26 -17.94 -1.10
CA LEU A 256 -11.12 -17.20 -2.02
C LEU A 256 -10.64 -17.28 -3.48
N ILE A 257 -9.33 -17.14 -3.69
CA ILE A 257 -8.69 -17.26 -5.00
C ILE A 257 -8.91 -18.68 -5.54
N GLU A 258 -8.64 -19.71 -4.74
CA GLU A 258 -8.79 -21.12 -5.13
C GLU A 258 -10.24 -21.49 -5.47
N ILE A 259 -11.23 -20.86 -4.84
CA ILE A 259 -12.66 -21.03 -5.18
C ILE A 259 -12.98 -20.40 -6.54
N LYS A 260 -12.29 -19.33 -6.92
CA LYS A 260 -12.60 -18.50 -8.10
C LYS A 260 -11.82 -18.88 -9.36
N ILE A 261 -10.68 -19.56 -9.22
CA ILE A 261 -9.90 -20.10 -10.35
C ILE A 261 -10.49 -21.44 -10.85
N LYS A 262 -11.20 -22.17 -9.99
CA LYS A 262 -11.90 -23.41 -10.35
C LYS A 262 -13.14 -23.14 -11.19
#